data_AF-A0A817S8U1-F1
#
_entry.id   AF-A0A817S8U1-F1
#
_cell.length_a   1.000
_cell.length_b   1.000
_cell.length_c   1.000
_cell.angle_alpha   90.00
_cell.angle_beta   90.00
_cell.angle_gamma   90.00
#
_symmetry.space_group_name_H-M   'P 1'
#
loop_
_entity.id
_entity.type
_entity.pdbx_description
1 polymer ?
#
loop_
_entity_poly.entity_id
_entity_poly.type
_entity_poly.pdbx_seq_one_letter_code
_entity_poly.pdbx_strand_id
1 'polypeptide(L)'
;MEMELMTSDDSQSMSGLVQSLIQNRLILKSVRDLLTIVETALLKVYLIDNNNTLANAFLRNQDNCCLPTEVETELMKHHRCQELVSFYEKQNRHSEALELIKNIESLSTRENILNYLSKLDNNQLPLIFKYIKPMIKFALEETKNENILHDILILFVGKSIPTSPSLSTMDMSNAETIKFNPIEVYEFLKDINQDFAIKYLETICLKPELNSKQRDICNLLIYEYHDRIKQLSNESEPMIEAKQQEIKDSQQQNCKGILCFTKTTEKFST
;
A
#
# COMPACT_ATOMS: atom_id res chain seq x y z
N MET A 1 -40.10 -45.91 -50.57
CA MET A 1 -41.23 -45.47 -49.72
C MET A 1 -40.93 -46.03 -48.34
N GLU A 2 -40.53 -45.29 -47.32
CA GLU A 2 -40.26 -43.87 -47.09
C GLU A 2 -39.16 -43.83 -46.01
N MET A 3 -38.30 -42.81 -46.06
CA MET A 3 -37.50 -42.38 -44.92
C MET A 3 -38.37 -41.38 -44.15
N GLU A 4 -38.68 -41.65 -42.89
CA GLU A 4 -39.15 -40.61 -41.97
C GLU A 4 -38.14 -40.40 -40.84
N LEU A 5 -37.61 -39.17 -40.78
CA LEU A 5 -36.79 -38.64 -39.72
C LEU A 5 -37.62 -38.46 -38.44
N MET A 6 -37.18 -39.07 -37.33
CA MET A 6 -37.54 -38.65 -35.98
C MET A 6 -36.54 -37.63 -35.46
N THR A 7 -36.87 -36.34 -35.55
CA THR A 7 -36.22 -35.25 -34.78
C THR A 7 -37.20 -34.08 -34.60
N SER A 8 -38.14 -34.14 -33.64
CA SER A 8 -38.95 -32.95 -33.29
C SER A 8 -39.20 -32.69 -31.80
N ASP A 9 -39.17 -33.72 -30.93
CA ASP A 9 -39.69 -33.55 -29.56
C ASP A 9 -38.72 -32.88 -28.56
N ASP A 10 -37.41 -33.04 -28.71
CA ASP A 10 -36.45 -32.43 -27.76
C ASP A 10 -36.31 -30.91 -27.96
N SER A 11 -36.61 -30.41 -29.16
CA SER A 11 -36.49 -29.00 -29.52
C SER A 11 -37.60 -28.12 -28.90
N GLN A 12 -38.81 -28.67 -28.75
CA GLN A 12 -39.95 -27.94 -28.18
C GLN A 12 -39.88 -27.86 -26.65
N SER A 13 -39.36 -28.91 -25.99
CA SER A 13 -39.16 -28.94 -24.53
C SER A 13 -38.10 -27.94 -24.06
N MET A 14 -36.97 -27.84 -24.78
CA MET A 14 -35.93 -26.86 -24.49
C MET A 14 -36.40 -25.41 -24.72
N SER A 15 -37.23 -25.17 -25.75
CA SER A 15 -37.80 -23.85 -26.00
C SER A 15 -38.71 -23.38 -24.86
N GLY A 16 -39.51 -24.27 -24.26
CA GLY A 16 -40.39 -23.95 -23.13
C GLY A 16 -39.62 -23.57 -21.86
N LEU A 17 -38.53 -24.29 -21.56
CA LEU A 17 -37.65 -23.97 -20.43
C LEU A 17 -36.93 -22.63 -20.62
N VAL A 18 -36.44 -22.36 -21.84
CA VAL A 18 -35.82 -21.06 -22.18
C VAL A 18 -36.82 -19.92 -22.02
N GLN A 19 -38.06 -20.08 -22.46
CA GLN A 19 -39.12 -19.07 -22.30
C GLN A 19 -39.41 -18.77 -20.81
N SER A 20 -39.50 -19.81 -19.97
CA SER A 20 -39.71 -19.68 -18.53
C SER A 20 -38.54 -18.99 -17.82
N LEU A 21 -37.31 -19.32 -18.19
CA LEU A 21 -36.10 -18.68 -17.66
C LEU A 21 -36.03 -17.18 -18.02
N ILE A 22 -36.40 -16.83 -19.26
CA ILE A 22 -36.48 -15.43 -19.70
C ILE A 22 -37.54 -14.69 -18.89
N GLN A 23 -38.73 -15.26 -18.72
CA GLN A 23 -39.82 -14.63 -17.98
C GLN A 23 -39.48 -14.44 -16.50
N ASN A 24 -38.88 -15.44 -15.85
CA ASN A 24 -38.40 -15.32 -14.47
C ASN A 24 -37.34 -14.23 -14.33
N ARG A 25 -36.41 -14.13 -15.28
CA ARG A 25 -35.40 -13.05 -15.29
C ARG A 25 -36.03 -11.66 -15.41
N LEU A 26 -37.08 -11.51 -16.21
CA LEU A 26 -37.80 -10.23 -16.36
C LEU A 26 -38.54 -9.84 -15.08
N ILE A 27 -39.21 -10.80 -14.42
CA ILE A 27 -39.88 -10.57 -13.14
C ILE A 27 -38.87 -10.17 -12.07
N LEU A 28 -37.76 -10.90 -11.94
CA LEU A 28 -36.70 -10.60 -10.98
C LEU A 28 -36.10 -9.20 -11.22
N LYS A 29 -35.92 -8.80 -12.49
CA LYS A 29 -35.48 -7.44 -12.83
C LYS A 29 -36.49 -6.40 -12.35
N SER A 30 -37.78 -6.59 -12.63
CA SER A 30 -38.83 -5.65 -12.22
C SER A 30 -38.94 -5.48 -10.70
N VAL A 31 -38.79 -6.57 -9.94
CA VAL A 31 -38.78 -6.53 -8.46
C VAL A 31 -37.57 -5.77 -7.94
N ARG A 32 -36.40 -5.99 -8.54
CA ARG A 32 -35.18 -5.26 -8.18
C ARG A 32 -35.26 -3.77 -8.50
N ASP A 33 -35.86 -3.42 -9.64
CA ASP A 33 -36.07 -2.03 -10.03
C ASP A 33 -37.03 -1.33 -9.04
N LEU A 34 -38.11 -2.00 -8.62
CA LEU A 34 -39.01 -1.48 -7.59
C LEU A 34 -38.30 -1.32 -6.23
N LEU A 35 -37.54 -2.32 -5.81
CA LEU A 35 -36.77 -2.27 -4.56
C LEU A 35 -35.77 -1.11 -4.57
N THR A 36 -35.09 -0.89 -5.70
CA THR A 36 -34.17 0.24 -5.91
C THR A 36 -34.87 1.58 -5.68
N ILE A 37 -36.05 1.77 -6.26
CA ILE A 37 -36.82 3.01 -6.10
C ILE A 37 -37.24 3.22 -4.64
N VAL A 38 -37.79 2.19 -4.00
CA VAL A 38 -38.27 2.26 -2.62
C VAL A 38 -37.12 2.57 -1.67
N GLU A 39 -36.01 1.85 -1.79
CA GLU A 39 -34.86 2.03 -0.92
C GLU A 39 -34.18 3.40 -1.11
N THR A 40 -34.06 3.86 -2.36
CA THR A 40 -33.49 5.19 -2.62
C THR A 40 -34.39 6.30 -2.10
N ALA A 41 -35.72 6.15 -2.19
CA ALA A 41 -36.66 7.09 -1.59
C ALA A 41 -36.57 7.11 -0.06
N LEU A 42 -36.45 5.94 0.60
CA LEU A 42 -36.27 5.83 2.04
C LEU A 42 -34.99 6.52 2.51
N LEU A 43 -33.88 6.32 1.80
CA LEU A 43 -32.62 6.98 2.13
C LEU A 43 -32.76 8.51 2.05
N LYS A 44 -33.40 9.04 1.00
CA LYS A 44 -33.63 10.49 0.87
C LYS A 44 -34.43 11.03 2.06
N VAL A 45 -35.50 10.35 2.46
CA VAL A 45 -36.30 10.74 3.63
C VAL A 45 -35.45 10.73 4.91
N TYR A 46 -34.64 9.70 5.13
CA TYR A 46 -33.75 9.65 6.30
C TYR A 46 -32.70 10.74 6.34
N LEU A 47 -32.21 11.17 5.18
CA LEU A 47 -31.26 12.29 5.06
C LEU A 47 -31.96 13.64 5.28
N ILE A 48 -33.17 13.83 4.73
CA ILE A 48 -33.99 15.04 4.93
C ILE A 48 -34.35 15.24 6.40
N ASP A 49 -34.79 14.18 7.08
CA ASP A 49 -35.19 14.24 8.50
C ASP A 49 -33.98 14.26 9.46
N ASN A 50 -32.75 14.35 8.95
CA ASN A 50 -31.50 14.30 9.72
C ASN A 50 -31.39 13.10 10.67
N ASN A 51 -32.03 11.97 10.34
CA ASN A 51 -31.99 10.77 11.16
C ASN A 51 -30.72 9.94 10.86
N ASN A 52 -29.61 10.41 11.42
CA ASN A 52 -28.27 9.86 11.18
C ASN A 52 -28.16 8.37 11.51
N THR A 53 -28.86 7.90 12.55
CA THR A 53 -28.81 6.49 12.96
C THR A 53 -29.39 5.58 11.89
N LEU A 54 -30.57 5.94 11.34
CA LEU A 54 -31.23 5.15 10.31
C LEU A 54 -30.50 5.25 8.97
N ALA A 55 -30.10 6.47 8.55
CA ALA A 55 -29.31 6.64 7.33
C ALA A 55 -28.02 5.81 7.39
N ASN A 56 -27.32 5.81 8.53
CA ASN A 56 -26.09 5.02 8.70
C ASN A 56 -26.37 3.52 8.76
N ALA A 57 -27.45 3.09 9.41
CA ALA A 57 -27.85 1.68 9.41
C ALA A 57 -28.15 1.18 7.99
N PHE A 58 -28.84 2.02 7.21
CA PHE A 58 -29.19 1.75 5.83
C PHE A 58 -27.96 1.64 4.93
N LEU A 59 -27.05 2.62 5.00
CA LEU A 59 -25.80 2.62 4.25
C LEU A 59 -24.85 1.49 4.69
N ARG A 60 -24.95 1.03 5.94
CA ARG A 60 -24.19 -0.13 6.45
C ARG A 60 -24.71 -1.47 5.94
N ASN A 61 -25.96 -1.57 5.50
CA ASN A 61 -26.46 -2.79 4.88
C ASN A 61 -25.74 -3.05 3.54
N GLN A 62 -25.25 -4.28 3.32
CA GLN A 62 -24.52 -4.66 2.09
C GLN A 62 -25.46 -4.97 0.93
N ASP A 63 -26.71 -5.36 1.22
CA ASP A 63 -27.70 -5.75 0.22
C ASP A 63 -28.62 -4.60 -0.22
N ASN A 64 -28.28 -3.35 0.12
CA ASN A 64 -29.07 -2.23 -0.36
C ASN A 64 -28.97 -2.13 -1.90
N CYS A 65 -30.11 -2.02 -2.55
CA CYS A 65 -30.35 -1.81 -3.96
C CYS A 65 -30.44 -0.32 -4.31
N CYS A 66 -29.95 0.58 -3.46
CA CYS A 66 -30.02 2.02 -3.73
C CYS A 66 -29.33 2.37 -5.04
N LEU A 67 -29.88 3.34 -5.77
CA LEU A 67 -29.29 3.82 -7.00
C LEU A 67 -28.00 4.62 -6.68
N PRO A 68 -26.80 4.16 -7.09
CA PRO A 68 -25.54 4.74 -6.64
C PRO A 68 -25.42 6.24 -6.92
N THR A 69 -25.87 6.69 -8.08
CA THR A 69 -25.83 8.09 -8.50
C THR A 69 -26.69 9.00 -7.61
N GLU A 70 -27.84 8.49 -7.14
CA GLU A 70 -28.72 9.25 -6.26
C GLU A 70 -28.17 9.28 -4.83
N VAL A 71 -27.58 8.18 -4.35
CA VAL A 71 -26.91 8.14 -3.03
C VAL A 71 -25.77 9.16 -2.97
N GLU A 72 -24.91 9.20 -3.99
CA GLU A 72 -23.82 10.17 -4.09
C GLU A 72 -24.33 11.60 -4.05
N THR A 73 -25.32 11.90 -4.89
CA THR A 73 -25.91 13.23 -4.99
C THR A 73 -26.51 13.67 -3.66
N GLU A 74 -27.22 12.78 -2.97
CA GLU A 74 -27.88 13.13 -1.72
C GLU A 74 -26.88 13.27 -0.56
N LEU A 75 -25.89 12.38 -0.46
CA LEU A 75 -24.84 12.50 0.55
C LEU A 75 -24.01 13.78 0.36
N MET A 76 -23.71 14.17 -0.88
CA MET A 76 -23.03 15.42 -1.18
C MET A 76 -23.87 16.65 -0.80
N LYS A 77 -25.17 16.66 -1.10
CA LYS A 77 -26.09 17.76 -0.72
C LYS A 77 -26.16 17.96 0.79
N HIS A 78 -26.15 16.86 1.55
CA HIS A 78 -26.23 16.90 3.01
C HIS A 78 -24.84 17.01 3.68
N HIS A 79 -23.76 17.25 2.92
CA HIS A 79 -22.38 17.34 3.41
C HIS A 79 -21.91 16.12 4.22
N ARG A 80 -22.43 14.93 3.89
CA ARG A 80 -22.16 13.66 4.58
C ARG A 80 -21.01 12.89 3.91
N CYS A 81 -19.84 13.51 3.95
CA CYS A 81 -18.68 13.05 3.19
C CYS A 81 -18.05 11.77 3.75
N GLN A 82 -18.08 11.55 5.06
CA GLN A 82 -17.54 10.32 5.67
C GLN A 82 -18.38 9.08 5.30
N GLU A 83 -19.68 9.26 5.22
CA GLU A 83 -20.63 8.24 4.80
C GLU A 83 -20.48 7.94 3.31
N LEU A 84 -20.21 8.96 2.50
CA LEU A 84 -19.89 8.81 1.08
C LEU A 84 -18.59 8.03 0.85
N VAL A 85 -17.54 8.30 1.64
CA VAL A 85 -16.29 7.50 1.62
C VAL A 85 -16.58 6.03 1.95
N SER A 86 -17.41 5.78 2.98
CA SER A 86 -17.80 4.42 3.37
C SER A 86 -18.64 3.73 2.30
N PHE A 87 -19.46 4.49 1.57
CA PHE A 87 -20.25 3.99 0.44
C PHE A 87 -19.35 3.58 -0.73
N TYR A 88 -18.37 4.40 -1.10
CA TYR A 88 -17.39 4.04 -2.13
C TYR A 88 -16.51 2.84 -1.73
N GLU A 89 -16.14 2.74 -0.45
CA GLU A 89 -15.41 1.58 0.10
C GLU A 89 -16.18 0.28 -0.18
N LYS A 90 -17.50 0.26 0.06
CA LYS A 90 -18.36 -0.91 -0.18
C LYS A 90 -18.52 -1.27 -1.65
N GLN A 91 -18.48 -0.28 -2.53
CA GLN A 91 -18.57 -0.50 -3.97
C GLN A 91 -17.23 -0.86 -4.61
N ASN A 92 -16.16 -1.03 -3.83
CA ASN A 92 -14.79 -1.20 -4.32
C ASN A 92 -14.29 -0.01 -5.18
N ARG A 93 -14.91 1.17 -5.03
CA ARG A 93 -14.55 2.41 -5.74
C ARG A 93 -13.51 3.20 -4.95
N HIS A 94 -12.41 2.53 -4.62
CA HIS A 94 -11.39 3.08 -3.72
C HIS A 94 -10.70 4.34 -4.27
N SER A 95 -10.51 4.43 -5.59
CA SER A 95 -9.92 5.62 -6.23
C SER A 95 -10.75 6.87 -5.96
N GLU A 96 -12.06 6.77 -6.11
CA GLU A 96 -13.00 7.88 -5.93
C GLU A 96 -13.13 8.26 -4.46
N ALA A 97 -13.08 7.27 -3.56
CA ALA A 97 -13.00 7.51 -2.12
C ALA A 97 -11.76 8.32 -1.72
N LEU A 98 -10.58 7.93 -2.22
CA LEU A 98 -9.33 8.61 -1.91
C LEU A 98 -9.26 10.02 -2.53
N GLU A 99 -9.81 10.21 -3.73
CA GLU A 99 -9.95 11.53 -4.33
C GLU A 99 -10.88 12.42 -3.51
N LEU A 100 -12.01 11.89 -3.04
CA LEU A 100 -12.92 12.61 -2.17
C LEU A 100 -12.25 13.03 -0.84
N ILE A 101 -11.51 12.12 -0.20
CA ILE A 101 -10.76 12.42 1.03
C ILE A 101 -9.75 13.55 0.79
N LYS A 102 -9.05 13.54 -0.35
CA LYS A 102 -8.05 14.55 -0.68
C LYS A 102 -8.65 15.92 -1.02
N ASN A 103 -9.81 15.94 -1.67
CA ASN A 103 -10.43 17.18 -2.14
C ASN A 103 -11.17 17.94 -1.01
N ILE A 104 -11.57 17.25 0.05
CA ILE A 104 -12.29 17.85 1.17
C ILE A 104 -11.28 18.25 2.24
N GLU A 105 -11.11 19.55 2.48
CA GLU A 105 -10.14 20.09 3.43
C GLU A 105 -10.28 19.48 4.84
N SER A 106 -11.50 19.27 5.32
CA SER A 106 -11.77 18.67 6.64
C SER A 106 -11.38 17.18 6.73
N LEU A 107 -11.27 16.48 5.60
CA LEU A 107 -10.88 15.07 5.53
C LEU A 107 -9.46 14.86 4.99
N SER A 108 -8.88 15.87 4.36
CA SER A 108 -7.55 15.87 3.74
C SER A 108 -6.41 15.89 4.77
N THR A 109 -6.55 15.13 5.85
CA THR A 109 -5.48 14.86 6.78
C THR A 109 -4.72 13.62 6.34
N ARG A 110 -3.41 13.61 6.59
CA ARG A 110 -2.53 12.47 6.30
C ARG A 110 -3.04 11.20 6.99
N GLU A 111 -3.46 11.33 8.24
CA GLU A 111 -3.96 10.23 9.07
C GLU A 111 -5.19 9.58 8.45
N ASN A 112 -6.12 10.35 7.88
CA ASN A 112 -7.31 9.82 7.22
C ASN A 112 -6.95 9.02 5.96
N ILE A 113 -5.99 9.53 5.16
CA ILE A 113 -5.51 8.83 3.96
C ILE A 113 -4.83 7.52 4.37
N LEU A 114 -3.90 7.55 5.33
CA LEU A 114 -3.20 6.35 5.81
C LEU A 114 -4.17 5.35 6.44
N ASN A 115 -5.15 5.83 7.21
CA ASN A 115 -6.19 4.98 7.81
C ASN A 115 -7.04 4.31 6.72
N TYR A 116 -7.42 5.03 5.66
CA TYR A 116 -8.13 4.43 4.53
C TYR A 116 -7.28 3.39 3.79
N LEU A 117 -6.03 3.72 3.46
CA LEU A 117 -5.09 2.77 2.84
C LEU A 117 -4.85 1.54 3.73
N SER A 118 -4.89 1.69 5.05
CA SER A 118 -4.77 0.61 6.02
C SER A 118 -5.94 -0.37 6.02
N LYS A 119 -7.03 -0.10 5.27
CA LYS A 119 -8.13 -1.04 5.06
C LYS A 119 -8.03 -1.82 3.74
N LEU A 120 -7.21 -1.36 2.80
CA LEU A 120 -7.12 -1.95 1.46
C LEU A 120 -6.30 -3.25 1.45
N ASP A 121 -6.63 -4.15 0.53
CA ASP A 121 -5.95 -5.44 0.36
C ASP A 121 -4.88 -5.42 -0.75
N ASN A 122 -4.17 -6.54 -0.91
CA ASN A 122 -3.13 -6.73 -1.93
C ASN A 122 -3.61 -6.42 -3.37
N ASN A 123 -4.89 -6.64 -3.67
CA ASN A 123 -5.46 -6.35 -4.99
C ASN A 123 -5.38 -4.86 -5.39
N GLN A 124 -5.25 -3.97 -4.40
CA GLN A 124 -5.23 -2.52 -4.58
C GLN A 124 -3.83 -1.94 -4.33
N LEU A 125 -2.77 -2.75 -4.31
CA LEU A 125 -1.38 -2.30 -4.16
C LEU A 125 -0.99 -1.17 -5.14
N PRO A 126 -1.37 -1.19 -6.43
CA PRO A 126 -1.06 -0.09 -7.34
C PRO A 126 -1.66 1.25 -6.88
N LEU A 127 -2.86 1.21 -6.31
CA LEU A 127 -3.53 2.39 -5.76
C LEU A 127 -2.79 2.86 -4.50
N ILE A 128 -2.46 1.94 -3.59
CA ILE A 128 -1.70 2.23 -2.37
C ILE A 128 -0.37 2.92 -2.72
N PHE A 129 0.39 2.36 -3.66
CA PHE A 129 1.65 2.91 -4.15
C PHE A 129 1.49 4.31 -4.75
N LYS A 130 0.42 4.55 -5.53
CA LYS A 130 0.13 5.87 -6.11
C LYS A 130 0.02 6.97 -5.04
N TYR A 131 -0.64 6.68 -3.92
CA TYR A 131 -0.86 7.67 -2.85
C TYR A 131 0.31 7.76 -1.86
N ILE A 132 1.02 6.66 -1.59
CA ILE A 132 2.16 6.64 -0.67
C ILE A 132 3.42 7.24 -1.30
N LYS A 133 3.67 7.01 -2.59
CA LYS A 133 4.87 7.51 -3.30
C LYS A 133 5.16 9.00 -3.06
N PRO A 134 4.21 9.93 -3.25
CA PRO A 134 4.45 11.35 -2.96
C PRO A 134 4.71 11.61 -1.47
N MET A 135 4.08 10.86 -0.56
CA MET A 135 4.29 11.01 0.89
C MET A 135 5.71 10.61 1.31
N ILE A 136 6.24 9.50 0.77
CA ILE A 136 7.62 9.06 1.05
C ILE A 136 8.61 10.08 0.53
N LYS A 137 8.44 10.55 -0.71
CA LYS A 137 9.33 11.56 -1.30
C LYS A 137 9.38 12.83 -0.46
N PHE A 138 8.21 13.35 -0.08
CA PHE A 138 8.10 14.52 0.78
C PHE A 138 8.78 14.31 2.16
N ALA A 139 8.61 13.12 2.75
CA ALA A 139 9.21 12.80 4.04
C ALA A 139 10.75 12.70 3.98
N LEU A 140 11.30 12.20 2.86
CA LEU A 140 12.74 12.02 2.67
C LEU A 140 13.45 13.31 2.24
N GLU A 141 12.85 14.09 1.33
CA GLU A 141 13.50 15.24 0.68
C GLU A 141 13.38 16.53 1.48
N GLU A 142 12.19 16.84 2.02
CA GLU A 142 11.93 18.18 2.58
C GLU A 142 12.07 18.25 4.10
N THR A 143 11.66 17.20 4.80
CA THR A 143 11.41 17.32 6.25
C THR A 143 12.19 16.33 7.12
N LYS A 144 12.77 15.27 6.55
CA LYS A 144 13.36 14.13 7.29
C LYS A 144 12.47 13.67 8.45
N ASN A 145 11.15 13.73 8.24
CA ASN A 145 10.16 13.41 9.26
C ASN A 145 10.08 11.89 9.44
N GLU A 146 10.87 11.37 10.38
CA GLU A 146 10.91 9.93 10.68
C GLU A 146 9.55 9.38 11.09
N ASN A 147 8.68 10.19 11.71
CA ASN A 147 7.33 9.78 12.10
C ASN A 147 6.48 9.36 10.89
N ILE A 148 6.54 10.09 9.77
CA ILE A 148 5.77 9.76 8.57
C ILE A 148 6.26 8.45 7.96
N LEU A 149 7.59 8.28 7.91
CA LEU A 149 8.20 7.05 7.43
C LEU A 149 7.83 5.86 8.34
N HIS A 150 7.76 6.08 9.66
CA HIS A 150 7.32 5.08 10.61
C HIS A 150 5.86 4.67 10.41
N ASP A 151 4.94 5.63 10.22
CA ASP A 151 3.53 5.34 9.94
C ASP A 151 3.36 4.54 8.64
N ILE A 152 4.16 4.85 7.62
CA ILE A 152 4.17 4.12 6.34
C ILE A 152 4.74 2.71 6.51
N LEU A 153 5.78 2.53 7.34
CA LEU A 153 6.28 1.20 7.67
C LEU A 153 5.23 0.38 8.41
N ILE A 154 4.55 0.97 9.39
CA ILE A 154 3.42 0.31 10.10
C ILE A 154 2.32 -0.08 9.12
N LEU A 155 1.99 0.80 8.17
CA LEU A 155 1.00 0.50 7.14
C LEU A 155 1.36 -0.75 6.35
N PHE A 156 2.61 -0.88 5.90
CA PHE A 156 3.04 -2.02 5.09
C PHE A 156 3.25 -3.31 5.87
N VAL A 157 3.80 -3.19 7.09
CA VAL A 157 4.13 -4.32 7.95
C VAL A 157 2.88 -4.84 8.69
N GLY A 158 1.85 -4.02 8.81
CA GLY A 158 0.71 -4.24 9.69
C GLY A 158 1.01 -3.70 11.10
N LYS A 159 -0.03 -3.21 11.80
CA LYS A 159 0.11 -2.77 13.20
C LYS A 159 0.73 -3.89 14.01
N SER A 160 1.74 -3.57 14.82
CA SER A 160 2.06 -4.39 15.99
C SER A 160 1.12 -3.95 17.09
N ILE A 161 0.18 -4.79 17.52
CA ILE A 161 -0.53 -4.54 18.78
C ILE A 161 0.55 -4.31 19.86
N PRO A 162 0.59 -3.15 20.55
CA PRO A 162 1.36 -3.06 21.77
C PRO A 162 0.69 -3.99 22.77
N THR A 163 1.42 -5.03 23.17
CA THR A 163 1.04 -5.97 24.22
C THR A 163 0.79 -5.19 25.51
N SER A 164 -0.43 -4.73 25.74
CA SER A 164 -0.89 -4.40 27.09
C SER A 164 -1.35 -5.70 27.76
N PRO A 165 -0.87 -5.99 28.99
CA PRO A 165 -1.12 -7.26 29.65
C PRO A 165 -2.47 -7.23 30.34
N SER A 166 -3.58 -7.28 29.60
CA SER A 166 -4.92 -7.51 30.16
C SER A 166 -5.91 -7.74 29.02
N LEU A 167 -6.15 -9.02 28.69
CA LEU A 167 -7.47 -9.66 28.84
C LEU A 167 -7.41 -11.03 28.16
N SER A 168 -7.52 -12.06 28.98
CA SER A 168 -7.86 -13.42 28.57
C SER A 168 -9.19 -13.43 27.83
N THR A 169 -9.21 -13.85 26.57
CA THR A 169 -10.14 -14.88 26.06
C THR A 169 -9.55 -15.46 24.77
N MET A 170 -9.68 -16.78 24.66
CA MET A 170 -9.28 -17.62 23.55
C MET A 170 -9.80 -17.06 22.23
N ASP A 171 -8.89 -16.62 21.34
CA ASP A 171 -9.04 -16.65 19.88
C ASP A 171 -7.65 -16.44 19.26
N MET A 172 -6.87 -17.51 19.20
CA MET A 172 -5.51 -17.54 18.60
C MET A 172 -5.55 -17.62 17.06
N SER A 173 -6.61 -17.14 16.40
CA SER A 173 -6.73 -17.12 14.94
C SER A 173 -6.45 -15.77 14.30
N ASN A 174 -6.23 -14.71 15.08
CA ASN A 174 -5.96 -13.36 14.58
C ASN A 174 -4.47 -13.00 14.69
N ALA A 175 -3.57 -13.97 14.44
CA ALA A 175 -2.17 -13.67 14.23
C ALA A 175 -2.08 -12.69 13.05
N GLU A 176 -1.62 -11.47 13.31
CA GLU A 176 -1.64 -10.33 12.40
C GLU A 176 -0.64 -10.53 11.26
N THR A 177 -1.03 -11.38 10.30
CA THR A 177 -0.28 -11.72 9.10
C THR A 177 0.21 -10.47 8.40
N ILE A 178 1.43 -10.50 7.88
CA ILE A 178 1.97 -9.45 7.02
C ILE A 178 0.94 -9.10 5.95
N LYS A 179 0.48 -7.86 6.00
CA LYS A 179 -0.70 -7.45 5.25
C LYS A 179 -0.47 -7.46 3.74
N PHE A 180 0.71 -7.01 3.32
CA PHE A 180 1.05 -6.88 1.91
C PHE A 180 2.14 -7.84 1.47
N ASN A 181 2.19 -8.17 0.18
CA ASN A 181 3.28 -8.97 -0.38
C ASN A 181 4.64 -8.25 -0.14
N PRO A 182 5.55 -8.80 0.69
CA PRO A 182 6.79 -8.12 1.06
C PRO A 182 7.68 -7.79 -0.13
N ILE A 183 7.68 -8.64 -1.15
CA ILE A 183 8.56 -8.51 -2.31
C ILE A 183 8.09 -7.33 -3.18
N GLU A 184 6.80 -7.25 -3.48
CA GLU A 184 6.23 -6.15 -4.27
C GLU A 184 6.40 -4.79 -3.58
N VAL A 185 6.19 -4.75 -2.25
CA VAL A 185 6.42 -3.54 -1.47
C VAL A 185 7.92 -3.18 -1.48
N TYR A 186 8.80 -4.15 -1.33
CA TYR A 186 10.24 -3.91 -1.38
C TYR A 186 10.69 -3.34 -2.73
N GLU A 187 10.26 -3.93 -3.85
CA GLU A 187 10.58 -3.43 -5.20
C GLU A 187 10.12 -1.98 -5.37
N PHE A 188 8.89 -1.68 -4.96
CA PHE A 188 8.36 -0.33 -4.98
C PHE A 188 9.17 0.66 -4.12
N LEU A 189 9.58 0.25 -2.90
CA LEU A 189 10.37 1.10 -2.01
C LEU A 189 11.80 1.29 -2.55
N LYS A 190 12.40 0.26 -3.14
CA LYS A 190 13.74 0.29 -3.73
C LYS A 190 13.82 1.34 -4.84
N ASP A 191 12.79 1.43 -5.67
CA ASP A 191 12.67 2.42 -6.75
C ASP A 191 12.61 3.88 -6.22
N ILE A 192 12.19 4.09 -4.98
CA ILE A 192 12.11 5.42 -4.37
C ILE A 192 13.39 5.73 -3.60
N ASN A 193 13.77 4.85 -2.68
CA ASN A 193 14.94 5.02 -1.83
C ASN A 193 15.40 3.66 -1.28
N GLN A 194 16.62 3.26 -1.67
CA GLN A 194 17.18 1.97 -1.28
C GLN A 194 17.35 1.83 0.25
N ASP A 195 17.73 2.88 0.96
CA ASP A 195 17.95 2.83 2.42
C ASP A 195 16.65 2.60 3.18
N PHE A 196 15.58 3.24 2.73
CA PHE A 196 14.24 3.03 3.29
C PHE A 196 13.70 1.64 2.97
N ALA A 197 13.99 1.11 1.78
CA ALA A 197 13.64 -0.27 1.41
C ALA A 197 14.37 -1.31 2.28
N ILE A 198 15.64 -1.08 2.60
CA ILE A 198 16.40 -1.92 3.54
C ILE A 198 15.76 -1.88 4.93
N LYS A 199 15.44 -0.69 5.45
CA LYS A 199 14.76 -0.53 6.76
C LYS A 199 13.42 -1.26 6.83
N TYR A 200 12.67 -1.30 5.72
CA TYR A 200 11.46 -2.10 5.60
C TYR A 200 11.75 -3.60 5.73
N LEU A 201 12.73 -4.12 4.98
CA LEU A 201 13.14 -5.53 5.08
C LEU A 201 13.58 -5.91 6.49
N GLU A 202 14.36 -5.05 7.17
CA GLU A 202 14.76 -5.28 8.56
C GLU A 202 13.54 -5.44 9.48
N THR A 203 12.56 -4.55 9.33
CA THR A 203 11.33 -4.56 10.14
C THR A 203 10.54 -5.85 9.91
N ILE A 204 10.48 -6.34 8.68
CA ILE A 204 9.79 -7.59 8.34
C ILE A 204 10.56 -8.82 8.84
N CYS A 205 11.88 -8.85 8.68
CA CYS A 205 12.73 -9.99 9.07
C CYS A 205 12.60 -10.31 10.57
N LEU A 206 12.32 -9.30 11.39
CA LEU A 206 12.11 -9.43 12.83
C LEU A 206 10.73 -10.01 13.20
N LYS A 207 9.78 -10.15 12.26
CA LYS A 207 8.46 -10.73 12.56
C LYS A 207 8.51 -12.27 12.57
N PRO A 208 7.89 -12.93 13.58
CA PRO A 208 7.95 -14.38 13.76
C PRO A 208 7.06 -15.18 12.77
N GLU A 209 6.30 -14.52 11.91
CA GLU A 209 5.23 -15.15 11.11
C GLU A 209 5.64 -15.54 9.68
N LEU A 210 6.88 -15.28 9.27
CA LEU A 210 7.34 -15.51 7.90
C LEU A 210 7.71 -16.99 7.58
N ASN A 211 7.34 -17.97 8.41
CA ASN A 211 7.92 -19.33 8.44
C ASN A 211 8.31 -20.01 7.12
N SER A 212 7.60 -19.82 5.99
CA SER A 212 7.99 -20.37 4.67
C SER A 212 8.74 -19.40 3.75
N LYS A 213 8.50 -18.08 3.82
CA LYS A 213 9.12 -17.04 2.96
C LYS A 213 10.20 -16.22 3.67
N GLN A 214 10.43 -16.43 4.96
CA GLN A 214 11.40 -15.71 5.78
C GLN A 214 12.80 -15.84 5.23
N ARG A 215 13.15 -17.05 4.78
CA ARG A 215 14.48 -17.33 4.26
C ARG A 215 14.77 -16.47 3.02
N ASP A 216 13.81 -16.34 2.12
CA ASP A 216 13.99 -15.58 0.87
C ASP A 216 14.13 -14.08 1.16
N ILE A 217 13.34 -13.55 2.09
CA ILE A 217 13.37 -12.14 2.50
C ILE A 217 14.65 -11.82 3.29
N CYS A 218 15.08 -12.71 4.19
CA CYS A 218 16.35 -12.58 4.90
C CYS A 218 17.54 -12.67 3.93
N ASN A 219 17.51 -13.59 2.95
CA ASN A 219 18.55 -13.69 1.93
C ASN A 219 18.61 -12.41 1.09
N LEU A 220 17.46 -11.87 0.70
CA LEU A 220 17.37 -10.60 -0.01
C LEU A 220 18.01 -9.45 0.78
N LEU A 221 17.71 -9.37 2.09
CA LEU A 221 18.35 -8.39 2.97
C LEU A 221 19.87 -8.58 3.05
N ILE A 222 20.35 -9.83 3.14
CA ILE A 222 21.79 -10.14 3.14
C ILE A 222 22.45 -9.70 1.83
N TYR A 223 21.81 -9.95 0.68
CA TYR A 223 22.35 -9.53 -0.61
C TYR A 223 22.44 -8.01 -0.73
N GLU A 224 21.42 -7.28 -0.28
CA GLU A 224 21.44 -5.82 -0.28
C GLU A 224 22.52 -5.26 0.64
N TYR A 225 22.72 -5.86 1.82
CA TYR A 225 23.82 -5.49 2.71
C TYR A 225 25.19 -5.77 2.11
N HIS A 226 25.34 -6.93 1.46
CA HIS A 226 26.58 -7.26 0.76
C HIS A 226 26.87 -6.26 -0.38
N ASP A 227 25.86 -5.90 -1.18
CA ASP A 227 26.03 -4.92 -2.25
C ASP A 227 26.40 -3.53 -1.69
N ARG A 228 25.73 -3.10 -0.62
CA ARG A 228 26.05 -1.86 0.11
C ARG A 228 27.49 -1.83 0.59
N ILE A 229 27.96 -2.92 1.21
CA ILE A 229 29.34 -3.04 1.69
C ILE A 229 30.33 -2.99 0.52
N LYS A 230 30.01 -3.65 -0.60
CA LYS A 230 30.85 -3.65 -1.80
C LYS A 230 30.95 -2.25 -2.42
N GLN A 231 29.83 -1.52 -2.49
CA GLN A 231 29.81 -0.13 -2.96
C GLN A 231 30.70 0.75 -2.07
N LEU A 232 30.53 0.68 -0.75
CA LEU A 232 31.35 1.43 0.22
C LEU A 232 32.84 1.06 0.13
N SER A 233 33.16 -0.22 -0.08
CA SER A 233 34.53 -0.68 -0.29
C SER A 233 35.14 -0.02 -1.53
N ASN A 234 34.45 -0.07 -2.67
CA ASN A 234 34.91 0.51 -3.93
C ASN A 234 35.06 2.05 -3.84
N GLU A 235 34.18 2.74 -3.11
CA GLU A 235 34.28 4.19 -2.88
C GLU A 235 35.47 4.55 -1.98
N SER A 236 35.84 3.67 -1.04
CA SER A 236 36.93 3.90 -0.11
C SER A 236 38.33 3.64 -0.69
N GLU A 237 38.45 2.73 -1.66
CA GLU A 237 39.72 2.38 -2.32
C GLU A 237 40.49 3.58 -2.90
N PRO A 238 39.91 4.46 -3.73
CA PRO A 238 40.65 5.61 -4.29
C PRO A 238 41.06 6.61 -3.20
N MET A 239 40.31 6.70 -2.10
CA MET A 239 40.62 7.59 -0.98
C MET A 239 41.78 7.05 -0.14
N ILE A 240 41.88 5.73 0.00
CA ILE A 240 43.01 5.04 0.64
C ILE A 240 44.27 5.17 -0.24
N GLU A 241 44.15 4.95 -1.55
CA GLU A 241 45.27 5.10 -2.49
C GLU A 241 45.81 6.54 -2.54
N ALA A 242 44.93 7.54 -2.57
CA ALA A 242 45.32 8.95 -2.53
C ALA A 242 46.09 9.29 -1.24
N LYS A 243 45.63 8.82 -0.08
CA LYS A 243 46.35 9.00 1.19
C LYS A 243 47.69 8.26 1.21
N GLN A 244 47.74 7.05 0.66
CA GLN A 244 49.00 6.31 0.56
C GLN A 244 50.01 7.02 -0.35
N GLN A 245 49.53 7.69 -1.41
CA GLN A 245 50.38 8.46 -2.30
C GLN A 245 50.88 9.76 -1.63
N GLU A 246 50.03 10.51 -0.93
CA GLU A 246 50.45 11.67 -0.14
C GLU A 246 51.50 11.32 0.93
N ILE A 247 51.36 10.17 1.58
CA ILE A 247 52.34 9.68 2.57
C ILE A 247 53.67 9.38 1.88
N LYS A 248 53.67 8.73 0.72
CA LYS A 248 54.89 8.44 -0.05
C LYS A 248 55.58 9.71 -0.53
N ASP A 249 54.83 10.67 -1.04
CA ASP A 249 55.37 11.94 -1.53
C ASP A 249 55.97 12.76 -0.38
N SER A 250 55.30 12.79 0.78
CA SER A 250 55.81 13.43 2.00
C SER A 250 57.10 12.78 2.52
N GLN A 251 57.18 11.45 2.51
CA GLN A 251 58.39 10.71 2.91
C GLN A 251 59.56 10.97 1.95
N GLN A 252 59.30 11.01 0.65
CA GLN A 252 60.32 11.24 -0.37
C GLN A 252 60.87 12.68 -0.33
N GLN A 253 60.01 13.65 -0.01
CA GLN A 253 60.40 15.05 0.16
C GLN A 253 61.24 15.26 1.43
N ASN A 254 60.91 14.55 2.52
CA ASN A 254 61.69 14.58 3.76
C ASN A 254 63.08 13.95 3.57
N CYS A 255 63.18 12.84 2.83
CA CYS A 255 64.46 12.21 2.49
C CYS A 255 65.35 13.12 1.62
N LYS A 256 64.76 13.85 0.66
CA LYS A 256 65.49 14.85 -0.15
C LYS A 256 65.98 16.02 0.69
N GLY A 257 65.21 16.47 1.67
CA GLY A 257 65.61 17.51 2.62
C GLY A 257 66.84 17.10 3.42
N ILE A 258 66.82 15.91 4.03
CA ILE A 258 67.94 15.39 4.85
C ILE A 258 69.22 15.23 4.02
N LEU A 259 69.13 14.71 2.78
CA LEU A 259 70.28 14.54 1.89
C LEU A 259 70.89 15.87 1.42
N CYS A 260 70.08 16.93 1.36
CA CYS A 260 70.57 18.26 1.01
C CYS A 260 71.30 18.91 2.18
N PHE A 261 70.83 18.70 3.42
CA PHE A 261 71.49 19.19 4.64
C PHE A 261 72.88 18.56 4.87
N THR A 262 73.04 17.25 4.63
CA THR A 262 74.33 16.56 4.84
C THR A 262 75.40 16.99 3.82
N LYS A 263 75.01 17.29 2.57
CA LYS A 263 75.92 17.80 1.55
C LYS A 263 76.40 19.23 1.81
N THR A 264 75.62 20.05 2.50
CA THR A 264 76.06 21.38 2.94
C THR A 264 77.03 21.31 4.12
N THR A 265 76.85 20.39 5.07
CA THR A 265 77.76 20.26 6.23
C THR A 265 79.16 19.73 5.86
N GLU A 266 79.27 18.94 4.79
CA GLU A 266 80.59 18.49 4.28
C GLU A 266 81.38 19.60 3.60
N LYS A 267 80.72 20.65 3.08
CA LYS A 267 81.41 21.81 2.46
C LYS A 267 81.92 22.87 3.44
N PHE A 268 81.54 22.78 4.71
CA PHE A 268 82.02 23.69 5.77
C PHE A 268 83.13 23.07 6.66
N SER A 269 83.63 21.87 6.31
CA SER A 269 84.64 21.14 7.10
C SER A 269 86.02 21.04 6.44
N THR A 270 86.34 21.90 5.48
CA THR A 270 87.67 22.03 4.85
C THR A 270 88.12 23.48 4.85
#